data_AF-A0AAD2H3X6-F1
#
_entry.id   AF-A0AAD2H3X6-F1
#
_cell.length_a   1.000
_cell.length_b   1.000
_cell.length_c   1.000
_cell.angle_alpha   90.00
_cell.angle_beta   90.00
_cell.angle_gamma   90.00
#
_symmetry.space_group_name_H-M   'P 1'
#
loop_
_entity.id
_entity.type
_entity.pdbx_description
1 polymer ?
#
loop_
_entity_poly.entity_id
_entity_poly.type
_entity_poly.pdbx_seq_one_letter_code
_entity_poly.pdbx_strand_id
1 'polypeptide(L)'
;MQNDQDKSMSHEPYTPPPRIRIHLDRDSHGSSQHKRAAAPGPTREKLDQVRQSEQFHKQVAVDARSNLTRWLNSVATAQSQMAAASAEVLCLQETLRSRDVRLDELVAEVHEREDEVETLRLQIKQNARSKAQTGQAKRRGGRVSKDFFDPGKPDLLDLAMDPAPLPGSSTSSPAASSPAAPNPVIEEVATKLNMDVDLLTQFFTAMKMVKEQTVDINVSPGKSTQRRKSSRKSDAKAAVAPKSQDLVNQAHSMMRSTTYAKFGVQQATDFIFHDPATKDEVEEFTEDDQATIQKYQWDFGADYKSSAWNAAVMERLVADVVKEDSHNMHYVQKGLISQDFLRLVVEDQLVRYRADWNKFQPKWDEENGHMETTEEAIARGKIILFNRRVSARTVNAQHMKYKHCRTTVTATITLKESEGADDLPTWERLLELLDLLGAGGMSEEEESYSLDNGTKVKSYIIKICVWREPLIVDYMRIIDKQTSRFQALHSGNKPAPRVRVETKAVRPAPKELPACLYSSEWIASLSSADLKELKVSKKVFALFFAATGRMAK
;
A
#
# COMPACT_ATOMS: atom_id res chain seq x y z
N MET A 1 -7.75 -19.28 -39.11
CA MET A 1 -9.00 -20.06 -38.93
C MET A 1 -9.80 -19.35 -37.85
N GLN A 2 -10.56 -18.32 -38.26
CA GLN A 2 -11.45 -17.56 -37.40
C GLN A 2 -12.81 -18.25 -37.36
N ASN A 3 -13.34 -18.40 -36.15
CA ASN A 3 -14.63 -19.02 -35.90
C ASN A 3 -15.65 -17.88 -35.74
N ASP A 4 -16.40 -17.62 -36.81
CA ASP A 4 -17.59 -16.77 -36.78
C ASP A 4 -18.72 -17.57 -36.12
N GLN A 5 -19.15 -17.15 -34.93
CA GLN A 5 -20.45 -17.52 -34.37
C GLN A 5 -21.26 -16.26 -34.13
N ASP A 6 -21.89 -15.80 -35.22
CA ASP A 6 -23.06 -14.94 -35.16
C ASP A 6 -24.21 -15.71 -34.49
N LYS A 7 -24.44 -15.40 -33.21
CA LYS A 7 -25.57 -15.89 -32.45
C LYS A 7 -26.74 -14.93 -32.67
N SER A 8 -27.58 -15.24 -33.66
CA SER A 8 -28.82 -14.51 -33.90
C SER A 8 -29.77 -14.70 -32.72
N MET A 9 -29.95 -13.65 -31.93
CA MET A 9 -31.07 -13.57 -30.99
C MET A 9 -32.34 -13.28 -31.81
N SER A 10 -33.13 -14.34 -32.02
CA SER A 10 -34.50 -14.23 -32.51
C SER A 10 -35.33 -13.49 -31.46
N HIS A 11 -35.78 -12.29 -31.80
CA HIS A 11 -36.80 -11.59 -31.04
C HIS A 11 -38.11 -12.37 -31.12
N GLU A 12 -38.54 -12.96 -30.00
CA GLU A 12 -39.91 -13.45 -29.86
C GLU A 12 -40.89 -12.28 -30.01
N PRO A 13 -41.96 -12.41 -30.81
CA PRO A 13 -42.97 -11.38 -30.95
C PRO A 13 -43.76 -11.23 -29.65
N TYR A 14 -43.70 -10.04 -29.07
CA TYR A 14 -44.50 -9.62 -27.92
C TYR A 14 -45.99 -9.89 -28.16
N THR A 15 -46.55 -10.83 -27.40
CA THR A 15 -48.00 -11.10 -27.37
C THR A 15 -48.66 -10.17 -26.37
N PRO A 16 -49.57 -9.27 -26.80
CA PRO A 16 -50.25 -8.37 -25.87
C PRO A 16 -51.17 -9.17 -24.91
N PRO A 17 -51.28 -8.74 -23.64
CA PRO A 17 -52.10 -9.44 -22.65
C PRO A 17 -53.60 -9.44 -23.04
N PRO A 18 -54.35 -10.50 -22.66
CA PRO A 18 -55.74 -10.65 -23.04
C PRO A 18 -56.62 -9.52 -22.49
N ARG A 19 -57.44 -8.94 -23.37
CA ARG A 19 -58.49 -7.98 -23.02
C ARG A 19 -59.46 -8.63 -22.03
N ILE A 20 -59.48 -8.13 -20.79
CA ILE A 20 -60.52 -8.43 -19.81
C ILE A 20 -61.84 -7.84 -20.34
N ARG A 21 -62.68 -8.70 -20.94
CA ARG A 21 -64.09 -8.39 -21.22
C ARG A 21 -64.84 -8.47 -19.89
N ILE A 22 -65.23 -7.31 -19.37
CA ILE A 22 -66.21 -7.24 -18.29
C ILE A 22 -67.55 -7.70 -18.89
N HIS A 23 -67.93 -8.94 -18.60
CA HIS A 23 -69.28 -9.44 -18.84
C HIS A 23 -70.20 -8.71 -17.85
N LEU A 24 -71.00 -7.77 -18.35
CA LEU A 24 -72.15 -7.26 -17.61
C LEU A 24 -73.22 -8.34 -17.66
N ASP A 25 -73.34 -9.09 -16.56
CA ASP A 25 -74.47 -9.97 -16.33
C ASP A 25 -75.77 -9.16 -16.33
N ARG A 26 -76.60 -9.48 -17.30
CA ARG A 26 -77.92 -8.89 -17.49
C ARG A 26 -78.90 -9.75 -16.68
N ASP A 27 -78.97 -9.47 -15.39
CA ASP A 27 -79.97 -10.10 -14.52
C ASP A 27 -81.38 -9.75 -14.99
N SER A 28 -82.10 -10.79 -15.38
CA SER A 28 -83.53 -10.75 -15.64
C SER A 28 -84.28 -10.63 -14.31
N HIS A 29 -84.93 -9.49 -14.07
CA HIS A 29 -85.91 -9.36 -12.99
C HIS A 29 -87.26 -8.95 -13.54
N GLY A 30 -88.19 -9.90 -13.46
CA GLY A 30 -89.47 -9.72 -12.76
C GLY A 30 -90.33 -8.54 -13.16
N SER A 31 -91.34 -8.85 -13.97
CA SER A 31 -92.60 -8.10 -14.07
C SER A 31 -93.15 -7.74 -12.69
N SER A 32 -93.34 -6.44 -12.43
CA SER A 32 -94.31 -5.97 -11.42
C SER A 32 -94.95 -4.65 -11.88
N GLN A 33 -96.17 -4.75 -12.40
CA GLN A 33 -97.04 -3.61 -12.65
C GLN A 33 -97.59 -3.09 -11.32
N HIS A 34 -96.88 -2.18 -10.66
CA HIS A 34 -97.44 -1.36 -9.59
C HIS A 34 -97.95 -0.02 -10.13
N LYS A 35 -99.22 0.27 -9.82
CA LYS A 35 -99.93 1.53 -10.07
C LYS A 35 -99.07 2.73 -9.63
N ARG A 36 -98.71 3.60 -10.59
CA ARG A 36 -98.08 4.90 -10.35
C ARG A 36 -99.07 5.82 -9.62
N ALA A 37 -98.90 5.97 -8.31
CA ALA A 37 -99.32 7.18 -7.63
C ALA A 37 -98.35 8.31 -8.01
N ALA A 38 -98.89 9.47 -8.37
CA ALA A 38 -98.10 10.65 -8.75
C ALA A 38 -97.23 11.08 -7.55
N ALA A 39 -95.92 10.83 -7.63
CA ALA A 39 -94.97 11.28 -6.64
C ALA A 39 -94.86 12.82 -6.70
N PRO A 40 -94.78 13.50 -5.55
CA PRO A 40 -94.58 14.95 -5.52
C PRO A 40 -93.27 15.31 -6.24
N GLY A 41 -93.34 16.30 -7.12
CA GLY A 41 -92.20 16.76 -7.91
C GLY A 41 -91.00 17.13 -7.03
N PRO A 42 -89.77 17.01 -7.55
CA PRO A 42 -88.56 17.33 -6.79
C PRO A 42 -88.63 18.76 -6.29
N THR A 43 -88.38 18.94 -4.99
CA THR A 43 -88.31 20.26 -4.36
C THR A 43 -87.17 21.06 -4.97
N ARG A 44 -87.34 22.39 -5.07
CA ARG A 44 -86.34 23.32 -5.65
C ARG A 44 -84.93 23.11 -5.08
N GLU A 45 -84.84 22.82 -3.79
CA GLU A 45 -83.58 22.52 -3.09
C GLU A 45 -82.85 21.30 -3.67
N LYS A 46 -83.57 20.23 -4.04
CA LYS A 46 -82.97 19.05 -4.70
C LYS A 46 -82.44 19.38 -6.09
N LEU A 47 -83.12 20.25 -6.84
CA LEU A 47 -82.64 20.71 -8.15
C LEU A 47 -81.38 21.57 -8.02
N ASP A 48 -81.29 22.42 -7.00
CA ASP A 48 -80.10 23.24 -6.76
C ASP A 48 -78.91 22.38 -6.28
N GLN A 49 -79.14 21.34 -5.46
CA GLN A 49 -78.11 20.35 -5.11
C GLN A 49 -77.58 19.59 -6.34
N VAL A 50 -78.45 19.18 -7.26
CA VAL A 50 -78.05 18.52 -8.51
C VAL A 50 -77.19 19.47 -9.36
N ARG A 51 -77.56 20.76 -9.47
CA ARG A 51 -76.75 21.75 -10.20
C ARG A 51 -75.38 21.98 -9.57
N GLN A 52 -75.29 22.04 -8.24
CA GLN A 52 -74.00 22.17 -7.54
C GLN A 52 -73.12 20.92 -7.74
N SER A 53 -73.70 19.72 -7.68
CA SER A 53 -72.99 18.47 -7.98
C SER A 53 -72.48 18.44 -9.42
N GLU A 54 -73.30 18.87 -10.39
CA GLU A 54 -72.88 18.93 -11.80
C GLU A 54 -71.71 19.92 -12.01
N GLN A 55 -71.75 21.09 -11.36
CA GLN A 55 -70.66 22.06 -11.39
C GLN A 55 -69.38 21.50 -10.76
N PHE A 56 -69.49 20.81 -9.61
CA PHE A 56 -68.36 20.15 -8.97
C PHE A 56 -67.72 19.09 -9.87
N HIS A 57 -68.52 18.21 -10.49
CA HIS A 57 -68.01 17.20 -11.41
C HIS A 57 -67.35 17.82 -12.66
N LYS A 58 -67.89 18.93 -13.18
CA LYS A 58 -67.25 19.68 -14.27
C LYS A 58 -65.89 20.23 -13.85
N GLN A 59 -65.79 20.80 -12.64
CA GLN A 59 -64.52 21.32 -12.12
C GLN A 59 -63.48 20.21 -11.94
N VAL A 60 -63.86 19.09 -11.32
CA VAL A 60 -62.98 17.92 -11.15
C VAL A 60 -62.50 17.40 -12.52
N ALA A 61 -63.37 17.37 -13.53
CA ALA A 61 -62.97 16.96 -14.88
C ALA A 61 -61.97 17.94 -15.53
N VAL A 62 -62.13 19.25 -15.31
CA VAL A 62 -61.18 20.26 -15.78
C VAL A 62 -59.83 20.12 -15.07
N ASP A 63 -59.83 19.93 -13.75
CA ASP A 63 -58.61 19.77 -12.96
C ASP A 63 -57.88 18.47 -13.34
N ALA A 64 -58.61 17.37 -13.55
CA ALA A 64 -58.05 16.11 -14.03
C ALA A 64 -57.40 16.26 -15.41
N ARG A 65 -58.02 17.00 -16.35
CA ARG A 65 -57.42 17.30 -17.65
C ARG A 65 -56.16 18.16 -17.50
N SER A 66 -56.18 19.19 -16.65
CA SER A 66 -55.01 20.05 -16.40
C SER A 66 -53.85 19.24 -15.83
N ASN A 67 -54.11 18.37 -14.86
CA ASN A 67 -53.10 17.50 -14.26
C ASN A 67 -52.54 16.49 -15.27
N LEU A 68 -53.39 15.90 -16.11
CA LEU A 68 -52.95 15.01 -17.20
C LEU A 68 -52.04 15.74 -18.18
N THR A 69 -52.38 16.97 -18.59
CA THR A 69 -51.52 17.77 -19.47
C THR A 69 -50.17 18.10 -18.83
N ARG A 70 -50.14 18.45 -17.53
CA ARG A 70 -48.86 18.68 -16.81
C ARG A 70 -48.01 17.42 -16.74
N TRP A 71 -48.63 16.28 -16.44
CA TRP A 71 -47.93 15.00 -16.39
C TRP A 71 -47.35 14.62 -17.76
N LEU A 72 -48.13 14.75 -18.84
CA LEU A 72 -47.64 14.48 -20.20
C LEU A 72 -46.48 15.40 -20.59
N ASN A 73 -46.54 16.68 -20.24
CA ASN A 73 -45.42 17.61 -20.46
C ASN A 73 -44.18 17.20 -19.66
N SER A 74 -44.34 16.79 -18.40
CA SER A 74 -43.23 16.28 -17.57
C SER A 74 -42.59 15.03 -18.18
N VAL A 75 -43.40 14.11 -18.72
CA VAL A 75 -42.90 12.90 -19.40
C VAL A 75 -42.13 13.28 -20.66
N ALA A 76 -42.64 14.21 -21.46
CA ALA A 76 -41.94 14.69 -22.67
C ALA A 76 -40.59 15.36 -22.32
N THR A 77 -40.53 16.16 -21.25
CA THR A 77 -39.27 16.75 -20.77
C THR A 77 -38.28 15.67 -20.32
N ALA A 78 -38.73 14.68 -19.54
CA ALA A 78 -37.88 13.59 -19.09
C ALA A 78 -37.34 12.75 -20.26
N GLN A 79 -38.17 12.47 -21.28
CA GLN A 79 -37.73 11.79 -22.50
C GLN A 79 -36.67 12.60 -23.27
N SER A 80 -36.84 13.92 -23.37
CA SER A 80 -35.84 14.79 -24.00
C SER A 80 -34.52 14.82 -23.23
N GLN A 81 -34.56 14.82 -21.90
CA GLN A 81 -33.35 14.76 -21.06
C GLN A 81 -32.64 13.42 -21.20
N MET A 82 -33.38 12.31 -21.24
CA MET A 82 -32.81 10.98 -21.45
C MET A 82 -32.16 10.85 -22.82
N ALA A 83 -32.75 11.44 -23.87
CA ALA A 83 -32.15 11.48 -25.20
C ALA A 83 -30.85 12.30 -25.23
N ALA A 84 -30.82 13.45 -24.54
CA ALA A 84 -29.62 14.28 -24.43
C ALA A 84 -28.49 13.55 -23.68
N ALA A 85 -28.79 12.92 -22.54
CA ALA A 85 -27.83 12.13 -21.77
C ALA A 85 -27.29 10.93 -22.59
N SER A 86 -28.16 10.26 -23.36
CA SER A 86 -27.75 9.16 -24.25
C SER A 86 -26.78 9.64 -25.34
N ALA A 87 -27.00 10.82 -25.90
CA ALA A 87 -26.09 11.42 -26.89
C ALA A 87 -24.73 11.79 -26.26
N GLU A 88 -24.73 12.30 -25.03
CA GLU A 88 -23.49 12.60 -24.30
C GLU A 88 -22.68 11.33 -24.01
N VAL A 89 -23.33 10.24 -23.59
CA VAL A 89 -22.68 8.94 -23.37
C VAL A 89 -22.03 8.42 -24.66
N LEU A 90 -22.71 8.52 -25.80
CA LEU A 90 -22.15 8.13 -27.10
C LEU A 90 -20.92 8.98 -27.48
N CYS A 91 -20.95 10.28 -27.20
CA CYS A 91 -19.82 11.17 -27.44
C CYS A 91 -18.61 10.83 -26.55
N LEU A 92 -18.84 10.51 -25.28
CA LEU A 92 -17.80 10.05 -24.35
C LEU A 92 -17.23 8.70 -24.76
N GLN A 93 -18.06 7.76 -25.22
CA GLN A 93 -17.61 6.47 -25.75
C GLN A 93 -16.67 6.64 -26.96
N GLU A 94 -17.00 7.54 -27.88
CA GLU A 94 -16.13 7.82 -29.03
C GLU A 94 -14.81 8.49 -28.61
N THR A 95 -14.87 9.37 -27.61
CA THR A 95 -13.67 9.98 -27.01
C THR A 95 -12.76 8.93 -26.36
N LEU A 96 -13.34 7.94 -25.66
CA LEU A 96 -12.59 6.83 -25.08
C LEU A 96 -11.93 5.96 -26.17
N ARG A 97 -12.65 5.61 -27.23
CA ARG A 97 -12.08 4.88 -28.37
C ARG A 97 -10.90 5.63 -29.01
N SER A 98 -11.03 6.94 -29.18
CA SER A 98 -9.93 7.77 -29.70
C SER A 98 -8.71 7.76 -28.77
N ARG A 99 -8.93 7.76 -27.45
CA ARG A 99 -7.84 7.62 -26.47
C ARG A 99 -7.19 6.24 -26.49
N ASP A 100 -7.97 5.18 -26.67
CA ASP A 100 -7.44 3.81 -26.78
C ASP A 100 -6.55 3.66 -28.01
N VAL A 101 -7.00 4.16 -29.18
CA VAL A 101 -6.17 4.21 -30.39
C VAL A 101 -4.86 4.98 -30.14
N ARG A 102 -4.92 6.11 -29.43
CA ARG A 102 -3.72 6.89 -29.09
C ARG A 102 -2.79 6.16 -28.13
N LEU A 103 -3.32 5.36 -27.20
CA LEU A 103 -2.52 4.51 -26.32
C LEU A 103 -1.82 3.41 -27.11
N ASP A 104 -2.51 2.76 -28.05
CA ASP A 104 -1.93 1.73 -28.92
C ASP A 104 -0.80 2.30 -29.79
N GLU A 105 -0.96 3.51 -30.33
CA GLU A 105 0.11 4.23 -31.05
C GLU A 105 1.34 4.47 -30.16
N LEU A 106 1.13 4.93 -28.92
CA LEU A 106 2.23 5.18 -27.97
C LEU A 106 2.92 3.89 -27.54
N VAL A 107 2.18 2.79 -27.37
CA VAL A 107 2.75 1.48 -27.06
C VAL A 107 3.62 0.99 -28.24
N ALA A 108 3.16 1.16 -29.47
CA ALA A 108 3.95 0.84 -30.66
C ALA A 108 5.24 1.67 -30.74
N GLU A 109 5.17 2.98 -30.47
CA GLU A 109 6.36 3.85 -30.42
C GLU A 109 7.34 3.41 -29.33
N VAL A 110 6.85 3.04 -28.14
CA VAL A 110 7.71 2.52 -27.06
C VAL A 110 8.44 1.25 -27.49
N HIS A 111 7.75 0.29 -28.12
CA HIS A 111 8.40 -0.92 -28.63
C HIS A 111 9.46 -0.62 -29.69
N GLU A 112 9.20 0.30 -30.63
CA GLU A 112 10.19 0.72 -31.64
C GLU A 112 11.45 1.32 -30.99
N ARG A 113 11.29 2.14 -29.94
CA ARG A 113 12.41 2.70 -29.18
C ARG A 113 13.17 1.64 -28.39
N GLU A 114 12.48 0.63 -27.85
CA GLU A 114 13.13 -0.49 -27.16
C GLU A 114 14.00 -1.32 -28.12
N ASP A 115 13.51 -1.57 -29.34
CA ASP A 115 14.25 -2.25 -30.40
C ASP A 115 15.48 -1.43 -30.85
N GLU A 116 15.34 -0.09 -30.96
CA GLU A 116 16.45 0.82 -31.25
C GLU A 116 17.52 0.75 -30.14
N VAL A 117 17.10 0.80 -28.87
CA VAL A 117 18.01 0.69 -27.71
C VAL A 117 18.74 -0.65 -27.70
N GLU A 118 18.07 -1.75 -27.99
CA GLU A 118 18.70 -3.07 -28.03
C GLU A 118 19.69 -3.18 -29.21
N THR A 119 19.34 -2.59 -30.36
CA THR A 119 20.25 -2.48 -31.51
C THR A 119 21.51 -1.68 -31.15
N LEU A 120 21.37 -0.54 -30.47
CA LEU A 120 22.50 0.26 -29.99
C LEU A 120 23.35 -0.51 -28.97
N ARG A 121 22.74 -1.28 -28.07
CA ARG A 121 23.48 -2.15 -27.13
C ARG A 121 24.28 -3.23 -27.86
N LEU A 122 23.72 -3.84 -28.91
CA LEU A 122 24.43 -4.80 -29.75
C LEU A 122 25.60 -4.15 -30.48
N GLN A 123 25.42 -2.95 -31.05
CA GLN A 123 26.50 -2.19 -31.68
C GLN A 123 27.61 -1.83 -30.69
N ILE A 124 27.29 -1.39 -29.47
CA ILE A 124 28.27 -1.12 -28.41
C ILE A 124 29.07 -2.38 -28.07
N LYS A 125 28.40 -3.52 -27.92
CA LYS A 125 29.06 -4.82 -27.68
C LYS A 125 29.98 -5.22 -28.84
N GLN A 126 29.56 -5.03 -30.09
CA GLN A 126 30.37 -5.31 -31.27
C GLN A 126 31.59 -4.37 -31.35
N ASN A 127 31.41 -3.08 -31.10
CA ASN A 127 32.49 -2.09 -31.06
C ASN A 127 33.49 -2.35 -29.94
N ALA A 128 33.04 -2.83 -28.78
CA ALA A 128 33.91 -3.27 -27.71
C ALA A 128 34.76 -4.49 -28.12
N ARG A 129 34.16 -5.45 -28.83
CA ARG A 129 34.86 -6.64 -29.36
C ARG A 129 35.87 -6.28 -30.45
N SER A 130 35.53 -5.40 -31.39
CA SER A 130 36.44 -4.99 -32.47
C SER A 130 37.64 -4.17 -31.96
N LYS A 131 37.43 -3.32 -30.94
CA LYS A 131 38.53 -2.64 -30.22
C LYS A 131 39.44 -3.62 -29.48
N ALA A 132 38.89 -4.67 -28.88
CA ALA A 132 39.68 -5.70 -28.21
C ALA A 132 40.54 -6.54 -29.20
N GLN A 133 40.06 -6.76 -30.43
CA GLN A 133 40.77 -7.53 -31.45
C GLN A 133 41.87 -6.75 -32.17
N THR A 134 41.67 -5.45 -32.42
CA THR A 134 42.65 -4.58 -33.09
C THR A 134 43.76 -4.11 -32.15
N GLY A 135 43.59 -4.29 -30.83
CA GLY A 135 44.57 -4.01 -29.79
C GLY A 135 45.54 -5.15 -29.44
N GLN A 136 45.79 -6.12 -30.34
CA GLN A 136 46.92 -7.04 -30.19
C GLN A 136 48.25 -6.28 -30.43
N ALA A 137 48.59 -5.40 -29.49
CA ALA A 137 49.95 -4.93 -29.32
C ALA A 137 50.83 -6.17 -29.15
N LYS A 138 51.82 -6.32 -30.04
CA LYS A 138 52.91 -7.30 -29.93
C LYS A 138 53.36 -7.33 -28.46
N ARG A 139 53.02 -8.43 -27.77
CA ARG A 139 53.55 -8.76 -26.45
C ARG A 139 55.06 -8.96 -26.60
N ARG A 140 55.83 -7.87 -26.59
CA ARG A 140 57.18 -7.90 -26.03
C ARG A 140 57.00 -8.33 -24.58
N GLY A 141 57.74 -9.35 -24.16
CA GLY A 141 57.76 -9.91 -22.80
C GLY A 141 58.25 -8.89 -21.77
N GLY A 142 57.46 -7.85 -21.55
CA GLY A 142 57.53 -7.02 -20.37
C GLY A 142 56.85 -7.80 -19.26
N ARG A 143 57.68 -8.33 -18.36
CA ARG A 143 57.34 -8.75 -17.01
C ARG A 143 56.40 -7.68 -16.41
N VAL A 144 55.09 -7.90 -16.49
CA VAL A 144 54.11 -7.06 -15.80
C VAL A 144 54.44 -7.25 -14.34
N SER A 145 55.01 -6.22 -13.73
CA SER A 145 55.34 -6.26 -12.32
C SER A 145 54.06 -6.55 -11.55
N LYS A 146 54.23 -7.30 -10.47
CA LYS A 146 53.16 -7.75 -9.57
C LYS A 146 52.52 -6.57 -8.81
N ASP A 147 52.86 -5.33 -9.17
CA ASP A 147 52.58 -4.10 -8.44
C ASP A 147 51.33 -3.37 -8.98
N PHE A 148 50.66 -3.90 -10.01
CA PHE A 148 49.42 -3.31 -10.54
C PHE A 148 48.13 -3.85 -9.89
N PHE A 149 48.25 -4.82 -8.99
CA PHE A 149 47.16 -5.35 -8.16
C PHE A 149 47.51 -5.25 -6.68
N ASP A 150 48.10 -4.13 -6.26
CA ASP A 150 47.90 -3.68 -4.89
C ASP A 150 46.65 -2.78 -4.94
N PRO A 151 45.41 -3.31 -4.81
CA PRO A 151 44.25 -2.46 -4.63
C PRO A 151 44.54 -1.66 -3.37
N GLY A 152 45.02 -0.42 -3.55
CA GLY A 152 45.53 0.41 -2.47
C GLY A 152 44.59 0.31 -1.28
N LYS A 153 45.16 0.06 -0.10
CA LYS A 153 44.40 -0.05 1.14
C LYS A 153 43.31 1.03 1.17
N PRO A 154 42.06 0.69 1.51
CA PRO A 154 40.99 1.67 1.58
C PRO A 154 41.44 2.86 2.41
N ASP A 155 41.33 4.07 1.87
CA ASP A 155 41.57 5.29 2.64
C ASP A 155 40.55 5.35 3.78
N LEU A 156 40.97 5.02 5.01
CA LEU A 156 40.09 5.01 6.17
C LEU A 156 39.92 6.44 6.70
N LEU A 157 38.71 6.79 7.12
CA LEU A 157 38.49 8.06 7.81
C LEU A 157 39.17 7.99 9.18
N ASP A 158 40.15 8.85 9.39
CA ASP A 158 40.69 9.11 10.71
C ASP A 158 39.72 10.01 11.46
N LEU A 159 39.20 9.50 12.57
CA LEU A 159 38.37 10.29 13.46
C LEU A 159 39.31 11.00 14.43
N ALA A 160 39.19 12.33 14.50
CA ALA A 160 39.76 13.05 15.63
C ALA A 160 39.25 12.38 16.89
N MET A 161 40.16 11.98 17.79
CA MET A 161 39.77 11.36 19.05
C MET A 161 38.74 12.27 19.70
N ASP A 162 37.50 11.80 19.75
CA ASP A 162 36.44 12.47 20.49
C ASP A 162 37.00 12.62 21.91
N PRO A 163 37.05 13.83 22.51
CA PRO A 163 37.47 14.02 23.89
C PRO A 163 36.41 13.46 24.83
N ALA A 164 36.02 12.20 24.64
CA ALA A 164 35.28 11.46 25.60
C ALA A 164 36.22 11.28 26.80
N PRO A 165 35.91 11.89 27.96
CA PRO A 165 36.77 11.77 29.12
C PRO A 165 36.91 10.29 29.44
N LEU A 166 38.16 9.84 29.56
CA LEU A 166 38.48 8.65 30.33
C LEU A 166 37.78 8.79 31.69
N PRO A 167 37.14 7.73 32.23
CA PRO A 167 36.39 7.83 33.47
C PRO A 167 37.32 8.28 34.61
N GLY A 168 37.33 9.57 34.95
CA GLY A 168 38.18 10.08 36.04
C GLY A 168 38.45 11.58 36.15
N SER A 169 38.09 12.47 35.21
CA SER A 169 38.36 13.91 35.37
C SER A 169 37.10 14.77 35.39
N SER A 170 36.96 15.55 36.45
CA SER A 170 35.83 16.43 36.73
C SER A 170 36.29 17.89 36.64
N THR A 171 35.78 18.68 35.68
CA THR A 171 35.83 20.15 35.77
C THR A 171 34.80 20.87 34.89
N SER A 172 33.94 21.64 35.59
CA SER A 172 33.34 22.97 35.31
C SER A 172 32.50 23.30 34.05
N SER A 173 31.20 23.57 34.34
CA SER A 173 30.21 24.59 33.89
C SER A 173 30.11 25.15 32.45
N PRO A 174 28.88 25.31 31.91
CA PRO A 174 28.62 25.92 30.59
C PRO A 174 28.17 27.40 30.65
N ALA A 175 28.41 28.11 29.54
CA ALA A 175 27.99 29.49 29.28
C ALA A 175 26.64 29.56 28.55
N ALA A 176 25.93 30.67 28.76
CA ALA A 176 24.55 30.94 28.35
C ALA A 176 24.37 31.15 26.83
N SER A 177 23.20 30.71 26.34
CA SER A 177 22.74 30.85 24.96
C SER A 177 22.20 32.25 24.65
N SER A 178 22.67 32.83 23.55
CA SER A 178 22.18 34.07 22.93
C SER A 178 20.83 33.84 22.21
N PRO A 179 19.92 34.84 22.16
CA PRO A 179 18.66 34.73 21.43
C PRO A 179 18.88 34.64 19.92
N ALA A 180 18.07 33.79 19.28
CA ALA A 180 18.13 33.47 17.86
C ALA A 180 17.77 34.68 16.98
N ALA A 181 18.62 34.94 15.99
CA ALA A 181 18.38 35.93 14.95
C ALA A 181 17.32 35.42 13.93
N PRO A 182 16.53 36.32 13.32
CA PRO A 182 15.53 35.98 12.31
C PRO A 182 16.16 35.34 11.06
N ASN A 183 15.42 34.43 10.44
CA ASN A 183 15.89 33.60 9.33
C ASN A 183 15.88 34.40 8.01
N PRO A 184 17.05 34.74 7.43
CA PRO A 184 17.16 35.63 6.27
C PRO A 184 16.53 35.07 4.99
N VAL A 185 16.27 33.76 4.95
CA VAL A 185 15.66 33.08 3.80
C VAL A 185 14.19 33.46 3.63
N ILE A 186 13.47 33.71 4.72
CA ILE A 186 12.03 34.05 4.65
C ILE A 186 11.85 35.49 4.12
N GLU A 187 12.74 36.40 4.49
CA GLU A 187 12.74 37.79 4.01
C GLU A 187 13.03 37.90 2.51
N GLU A 188 13.97 37.10 1.99
CA GLU A 188 14.27 37.07 0.54
C GLU A 188 13.09 36.53 -0.29
N VAL A 189 12.37 35.53 0.21
CA VAL A 189 11.19 34.98 -0.48
C VAL A 189 10.01 35.96 -0.41
N ALA A 190 9.79 36.62 0.73
CA ALA A 190 8.76 37.64 0.91
C ALA A 190 8.96 38.83 -0.03
N THR A 191 10.20 39.32 -0.17
CA THR A 191 10.54 40.40 -1.13
C THR A 191 10.38 39.99 -2.58
N LYS A 192 10.76 38.76 -2.97
CA LYS A 192 10.55 38.27 -4.35
C LYS A 192 9.08 38.13 -4.71
N LEU A 193 8.23 37.80 -3.74
CA LEU A 193 6.78 37.65 -3.93
C LEU A 193 6.00 38.95 -3.68
N ASN A 194 6.68 40.03 -3.27
CA ASN A 194 6.06 41.28 -2.82
C ASN A 194 4.95 41.06 -1.79
N MET A 195 5.18 40.14 -0.86
CA MET A 195 4.27 39.76 0.22
C MET A 195 4.87 40.13 1.57
N ASP A 196 4.02 40.49 2.53
CA ASP A 196 4.44 40.73 3.91
C ASP A 196 4.96 39.44 4.57
N VAL A 197 6.04 39.53 5.34
CA VAL A 197 6.75 38.39 5.95
C VAL A 197 5.85 37.64 6.94
N ASP A 198 5.02 38.34 7.70
CA ASP A 198 4.10 37.72 8.65
C ASP A 198 2.96 37.02 7.91
N LEU A 199 2.46 37.62 6.81
CA LEU A 199 1.46 36.99 5.95
C LEU A 199 1.99 35.74 5.25
N LEU A 200 3.23 35.76 4.79
CA LEU A 200 3.89 34.60 4.19
C LEU A 200 4.13 33.49 5.22
N THR A 201 4.52 33.86 6.44
CA THR A 201 4.69 32.93 7.57
C THR A 201 3.34 32.31 7.97
N GLN A 202 2.27 33.11 8.00
CA GLN A 202 0.90 32.63 8.23
C GLN A 202 0.42 31.73 7.10
N PHE A 203 0.75 32.03 5.83
CA PHE A 203 0.41 31.20 4.68
C PHE A 203 1.10 29.83 4.74
N PHE A 204 2.40 29.78 5.08
CA PHE A 204 3.11 28.52 5.29
C PHE A 204 2.59 27.74 6.50
N THR A 205 2.18 28.45 7.55
CA THR A 205 1.55 27.84 8.72
C THR A 205 0.17 27.25 8.37
N ALA A 206 -0.65 27.97 7.59
CA ALA A 206 -1.94 27.51 7.10
C ALA A 206 -1.82 26.34 6.12
N MET A 207 -0.87 26.37 5.18
CA MET A 207 -0.57 25.24 4.30
C MET A 207 -0.08 24.02 5.08
N LYS A 208 0.68 24.22 6.15
CA LYS A 208 1.07 23.14 7.05
C LYS A 208 -0.15 22.52 7.75
N MET A 209 -1.11 23.33 8.19
CA MET A 209 -2.36 22.84 8.78
C MET A 209 -3.26 22.11 7.76
N VAL A 210 -3.35 22.59 6.52
CA VAL A 210 -4.12 21.93 5.43
C VAL A 210 -3.46 20.60 5.01
N LYS A 211 -2.13 20.53 5.02
CA LYS A 211 -1.38 19.29 4.74
C LYS A 211 -1.46 18.29 5.88
N GLU A 212 -1.64 18.77 7.11
CA GLU A 212 -1.96 17.92 8.27
C GLU A 212 -3.42 17.42 8.19
N GLN A 213 -4.38 18.20 7.68
CA GLN A 213 -5.78 17.77 7.48
C GLN A 213 -6.04 16.88 6.25
N THR A 214 -5.25 16.98 5.18
CA THR A 214 -5.43 16.15 3.96
C THR A 214 -4.64 14.83 3.98
N VAL A 215 -3.74 14.67 4.95
CA VAL A 215 -3.13 13.36 5.26
C VAL A 215 -4.00 12.55 6.22
N ASP A 216 -5.03 13.17 6.81
CA ASP A 216 -6.06 12.54 7.63
C ASP A 216 -7.26 12.02 6.80
N ILE A 217 -7.01 11.51 5.58
CA ILE A 217 -7.93 10.52 4.97
C ILE A 217 -7.76 9.22 5.76
N ASN A 218 -8.42 9.17 6.91
CA ASN A 218 -9.07 8.03 7.54
C ASN A 218 -8.41 6.64 7.35
N VAL A 219 -7.12 6.53 7.66
CA VAL A 219 -6.63 5.38 8.43
C VAL A 219 -6.60 5.82 9.87
N SER A 220 -7.79 5.89 10.48
CA SER A 220 -7.91 6.05 11.92
C SER A 220 -6.96 5.04 12.59
N PRO A 221 -6.00 5.46 13.43
CA PRO A 221 -5.31 4.55 14.32
C PRO A 221 -6.34 4.17 15.38
N GLY A 222 -7.27 3.30 14.98
CA GLY A 222 -8.23 2.68 15.86
C GLY A 222 -7.41 2.06 16.98
N LYS A 223 -7.51 2.70 18.15
CA LYS A 223 -7.03 2.26 19.45
C LYS A 223 -7.73 0.94 19.78
N SER A 224 -7.37 -0.11 19.05
CA SER A 224 -7.71 -1.47 19.39
C SER A 224 -6.70 -1.90 20.44
N THR A 225 -7.10 -1.69 21.69
CA THR A 225 -6.66 -2.42 22.88
C THR A 225 -6.98 -3.92 22.75
N GLN A 226 -6.75 -4.55 21.59
CA GLN A 226 -6.65 -6.00 21.47
C GLN A 226 -5.30 -6.44 22.05
N ARG A 227 -5.31 -6.47 23.39
CA ARG A 227 -4.39 -7.22 24.22
C ARG A 227 -4.16 -8.60 23.58
N ARG A 228 -2.95 -8.79 23.06
CA ARG A 228 -2.46 -9.92 22.27
C ARG A 228 -2.96 -11.27 22.81
N LYS A 229 -3.99 -11.84 22.18
CA LYS A 229 -4.25 -13.30 22.22
C LYS A 229 -3.29 -14.07 21.28
N SER A 230 -2.27 -13.41 20.72
CA SER A 230 -1.35 -14.01 19.75
C SER A 230 -0.33 -15.01 20.34
N SER A 231 -0.17 -15.09 21.67
CA SER A 231 0.87 -15.95 22.25
C SER A 231 0.61 -17.45 21.99
N ARG A 232 -0.63 -17.93 22.15
CA ARG A 232 -0.90 -19.37 22.01
C ARG A 232 -0.59 -19.90 20.61
N LYS A 233 -0.93 -19.15 19.56
CA LYS A 233 -0.65 -19.56 18.18
C LYS A 233 0.85 -19.49 17.85
N SER A 234 1.59 -18.50 18.41
CA SER A 234 3.04 -18.45 18.25
C SER A 234 3.73 -19.63 18.93
N ASP A 235 3.25 -20.05 20.11
CA ASP A 235 3.85 -21.14 20.87
C ASP A 235 3.62 -22.50 20.19
N ALA A 236 2.40 -22.76 19.71
CA ALA A 236 2.09 -23.98 18.95
C ALA A 236 2.90 -24.04 17.63
N LYS A 237 3.04 -22.91 16.93
CA LYS A 237 3.86 -22.84 15.72
C LYS A 237 5.34 -23.06 16.02
N ALA A 238 5.85 -22.50 17.11
CA ALA A 238 7.25 -22.68 17.52
C ALA A 238 7.55 -24.13 17.92
N ALA A 239 6.59 -24.84 18.53
CA ALA A 239 6.75 -26.25 18.91
C ALA A 239 6.92 -27.20 17.72
N VAL A 240 6.29 -26.86 16.59
CA VAL A 240 6.22 -27.71 15.39
C VAL A 240 7.14 -27.20 14.27
N ALA A 241 7.66 -25.97 14.38
CA ALA A 241 8.53 -25.37 13.39
C ALA A 241 9.86 -26.13 13.24
N PRO A 242 10.38 -26.28 12.01
CA PRO A 242 11.73 -26.77 11.79
C PRO A 242 12.77 -25.95 12.57
N LYS A 243 13.81 -26.62 13.08
CA LYS A 243 14.89 -25.97 13.85
C LYS A 243 15.68 -24.95 13.04
N SER A 244 15.79 -25.14 11.72
CA SER A 244 16.51 -24.25 10.82
C SER A 244 15.57 -23.27 10.13
N GLN A 245 15.95 -21.98 10.10
CA GLN A 245 15.22 -20.94 9.37
C GLN A 245 15.15 -21.22 7.87
N ASP A 246 16.14 -21.90 7.30
CA ASP A 246 16.14 -22.27 5.88
C ASP A 246 15.05 -23.28 5.56
N LEU A 247 14.82 -24.25 6.46
CA LEU A 247 13.73 -25.22 6.32
C LEU A 247 12.35 -24.55 6.49
N VAL A 248 12.23 -23.56 7.38
CA VAL A 248 11.02 -22.73 7.50
C VAL A 248 10.75 -21.98 6.19
N ASN A 249 11.78 -21.34 5.62
CA ASN A 249 11.67 -20.62 4.34
C ASN A 249 11.32 -21.57 3.19
N GLN A 250 11.90 -22.77 3.19
CA GLN A 250 11.62 -23.82 2.21
C GLN A 250 10.17 -24.30 2.30
N ALA A 251 9.66 -24.60 3.49
CA ALA A 251 8.26 -24.96 3.72
C ALA A 251 7.30 -23.89 3.19
N HIS A 252 7.57 -22.62 3.49
CA HIS A 252 6.80 -21.49 2.96
C HIS A 252 6.87 -21.38 1.44
N SER A 253 8.03 -21.68 0.83
CA SER A 253 8.22 -21.67 -0.61
C SER A 253 7.39 -22.76 -1.29
N MET A 254 7.49 -24.00 -0.80
CA MET A 254 6.73 -25.16 -1.30
C MET A 254 5.23 -24.90 -1.21
N MET A 255 4.72 -24.52 -0.03
CA MET A 255 3.31 -24.21 0.16
C MET A 255 2.80 -23.13 -0.81
N ARG A 256 3.56 -22.05 -1.00
CA ARG A 256 3.17 -20.98 -1.94
C ARG A 256 3.11 -21.49 -3.38
N SER A 257 4.15 -22.20 -3.82
CA SER A 257 4.24 -22.71 -5.20
C SER A 257 3.06 -23.63 -5.52
N THR A 258 2.78 -24.61 -4.66
CA THR A 258 1.66 -25.54 -4.85
C THR A 258 0.31 -24.82 -4.76
N THR A 259 0.14 -23.92 -3.79
CA THR A 259 -1.11 -23.13 -3.68
C THR A 259 -1.35 -22.31 -4.95
N TYR A 260 -0.32 -21.64 -5.47
CA TYR A 260 -0.45 -20.82 -6.68
C TYR A 260 -0.80 -21.67 -7.91
N ALA A 261 -0.12 -22.80 -8.08
CA ALA A 261 -0.41 -23.73 -9.17
C ALA A 261 -1.85 -24.30 -9.09
N LYS A 262 -2.32 -24.69 -7.89
CA LYS A 262 -3.63 -25.33 -7.71
C LYS A 262 -4.80 -24.34 -7.83
N PHE A 263 -4.60 -23.09 -7.43
CA PHE A 263 -5.61 -22.03 -7.57
C PHE A 263 -5.55 -21.30 -8.91
N GLY A 264 -4.55 -21.56 -9.75
CA GLY A 264 -4.37 -20.86 -11.03
C GLY A 264 -3.99 -19.38 -10.88
N VAL A 265 -3.27 -19.05 -9.81
CA VAL A 265 -2.81 -17.68 -9.50
C VAL A 265 -1.29 -17.60 -9.60
N GLN A 266 -0.73 -16.41 -9.85
CA GLN A 266 0.73 -16.23 -9.97
C GLN A 266 1.35 -15.65 -8.70
N GLN A 267 0.57 -14.88 -7.94
CA GLN A 267 1.02 -14.19 -6.73
C GLN A 267 -0.10 -14.07 -5.70
N ALA A 268 0.27 -13.83 -4.44
CA ALA A 268 -0.67 -13.68 -3.33
C ALA A 268 -1.73 -12.59 -3.55
N THR A 269 -1.40 -11.53 -4.30
CA THR A 269 -2.34 -10.44 -4.58
C THR A 269 -3.41 -10.82 -5.58
N ASP A 270 -3.25 -11.91 -6.35
CA ASP A 270 -4.29 -12.33 -7.30
C ASP A 270 -5.50 -12.92 -6.56
N PHE A 271 -5.32 -13.37 -5.31
CA PHE A 271 -6.42 -13.81 -4.43
C PHE A 271 -7.44 -12.72 -4.10
N ILE A 272 -7.13 -11.47 -4.43
CA ILE A 272 -8.07 -10.35 -4.31
C ILE A 272 -9.25 -10.51 -5.28
N PHE A 273 -8.99 -11.05 -6.47
CA PHE A 273 -10.00 -11.31 -7.50
C PHE A 273 -10.42 -12.78 -7.53
N HIS A 274 -10.13 -13.52 -6.45
CA HIS A 274 -10.51 -14.92 -6.33
C HIS A 274 -12.01 -15.03 -6.12
N ASP A 275 -12.65 -15.91 -6.90
CA ASP A 275 -14.04 -16.30 -6.72
C ASP A 275 -14.14 -17.29 -5.56
N PRO A 276 -14.64 -16.86 -4.38
CA PRO A 276 -14.74 -17.74 -3.22
C PRO A 276 -15.73 -18.89 -3.51
N ALA A 277 -15.63 -19.96 -2.73
CA ALA A 277 -16.63 -21.02 -2.75
C ALA A 277 -18.01 -20.41 -2.43
N THR A 278 -19.02 -20.82 -3.18
CA THR A 278 -20.39 -20.36 -2.96
C THR A 278 -20.92 -20.93 -1.66
N LYS A 279 -21.91 -20.25 -1.08
CA LYS A 279 -22.53 -20.71 0.17
C LYS A 279 -23.14 -22.11 0.00
N ASP A 280 -23.79 -22.36 -1.13
CA ASP A 280 -24.44 -23.63 -1.44
C ASP A 280 -23.42 -24.78 -1.55
N GLU A 281 -22.26 -24.56 -2.20
CA GLU A 281 -21.17 -25.57 -2.26
C GLU A 281 -20.61 -25.91 -0.88
N VAL A 282 -20.47 -24.89 -0.01
CA VAL A 282 -19.97 -25.09 1.37
C VAL A 282 -21.01 -25.82 2.22
N GLU A 283 -22.30 -25.52 2.06
CA GLU A 283 -23.40 -26.20 2.75
C GLU A 283 -23.55 -27.65 2.27
N GLU A 284 -23.53 -27.91 0.96
CA GLU A 284 -23.57 -29.25 0.37
C GLU A 284 -22.42 -30.13 0.87
N PHE A 285 -21.20 -29.58 0.94
CA PHE A 285 -20.04 -30.29 1.50
C PHE A 285 -20.17 -30.56 3.00
N THR A 286 -20.87 -29.71 3.74
CA THR A 286 -21.06 -29.89 5.19
C THR A 286 -22.12 -30.96 5.48
N GLU A 287 -23.09 -31.15 4.58
CA GLU A 287 -24.11 -32.21 4.68
C GLU A 287 -23.57 -33.58 4.23
N ASP A 288 -22.70 -33.60 3.21
CA ASP A 288 -22.05 -34.79 2.71
C ASP A 288 -20.52 -34.68 2.81
N ASP A 289 -19.94 -35.23 3.88
CA ASP A 289 -18.49 -35.32 4.11
C ASP A 289 -17.72 -36.03 2.97
N GLN A 290 -18.42 -36.70 2.03
CA GLN A 290 -17.83 -37.35 0.85
C GLN A 290 -17.88 -36.49 -0.43
N ALA A 291 -18.53 -35.32 -0.40
CA ALA A 291 -18.61 -34.42 -1.53
C ALA A 291 -17.19 -34.08 -2.01
N THR A 292 -16.87 -34.44 -3.26
CA THR A 292 -15.52 -34.26 -3.78
C THR A 292 -15.32 -32.80 -4.16
N ILE A 293 -14.35 -32.13 -3.53
CA ILE A 293 -13.92 -30.79 -3.95
C ILE A 293 -13.43 -30.87 -5.40
N GLN A 294 -14.17 -30.32 -6.36
CA GLN A 294 -13.78 -30.40 -7.77
C GLN A 294 -12.72 -29.35 -8.11
N LYS A 295 -12.84 -28.16 -7.52
CA LYS A 295 -12.00 -26.99 -7.77
C LYS A 295 -11.43 -26.43 -6.47
N TYR A 296 -10.17 -25.98 -6.48
CA TYR A 296 -9.57 -25.30 -5.34
C TYR A 296 -10.16 -23.89 -5.22
N GLN A 297 -11.01 -23.70 -4.23
CA GLN A 297 -11.59 -22.40 -3.88
C GLN A 297 -11.54 -22.22 -2.36
N TRP A 298 -11.30 -21.00 -1.91
CA TRP A 298 -11.41 -20.65 -0.50
C TRP A 298 -12.83 -20.21 -0.17
N ASP A 299 -13.36 -20.65 0.96
CA ASP A 299 -14.51 -20.02 1.58
C ASP A 299 -14.04 -18.78 2.36
N PHE A 300 -14.56 -17.61 1.99
CA PHE A 300 -14.29 -16.33 2.67
C PHE A 300 -15.50 -15.81 3.47
N GLY A 301 -16.55 -16.61 3.66
CA GLY A 301 -17.73 -16.31 4.47
C GLY A 301 -17.41 -16.15 5.96
N ALA A 302 -18.31 -15.56 6.77
CA ALA A 302 -18.04 -15.12 8.15
C ALA A 302 -17.19 -16.10 9.00
N ASP A 303 -17.48 -17.40 8.92
CA ASP A 303 -16.88 -18.46 9.73
C ASP A 303 -15.77 -19.28 9.03
N TYR A 304 -15.09 -18.69 8.04
CA TYR A 304 -14.07 -19.38 7.23
C TYR A 304 -13.00 -20.19 7.98
N LYS A 305 -12.65 -19.83 9.22
CA LYS A 305 -11.62 -20.55 9.99
C LYS A 305 -12.12 -21.89 10.50
N SER A 306 -13.42 -21.98 10.77
CA SER A 306 -14.12 -23.18 11.23
C SER A 306 -14.85 -23.90 10.10
N SER A 307 -14.75 -23.38 8.87
CA SER A 307 -15.36 -23.98 7.68
C SER A 307 -14.73 -25.34 7.39
N ALA A 308 -15.56 -26.39 7.38
CA ALA A 308 -15.15 -27.75 7.03
C ALA A 308 -14.58 -27.82 5.61
N TRP A 309 -15.15 -27.03 4.70
CA TRP A 309 -14.64 -26.83 3.34
C TRP A 309 -13.17 -26.38 3.34
N ASN A 310 -12.84 -25.29 4.05
CA ASN A 310 -11.48 -24.79 4.10
C ASN A 310 -10.52 -25.79 4.77
N ALA A 311 -10.98 -26.51 5.80
CA ALA A 311 -10.19 -27.58 6.41
C ALA A 311 -9.82 -28.66 5.37
N ALA A 312 -10.79 -29.14 4.61
CA ALA A 312 -10.57 -30.14 3.55
C ALA A 312 -9.68 -29.62 2.41
N VAL A 313 -9.84 -28.35 1.99
CA VAL A 313 -8.94 -27.71 1.01
C VAL A 313 -7.51 -27.63 1.53
N MET A 314 -7.32 -27.26 2.80
CA MET A 314 -5.98 -27.22 3.43
C MET A 314 -5.35 -28.62 3.50
N GLU A 315 -6.09 -29.65 3.89
CA GLU A 315 -5.60 -31.03 3.91
C GLU A 315 -5.13 -31.48 2.53
N ARG A 316 -5.94 -31.20 1.50
CA ARG A 316 -5.61 -31.56 0.13
C ARG A 316 -4.38 -30.82 -0.38
N LEU A 317 -4.22 -29.54 -0.07
CA LEU A 317 -3.02 -28.76 -0.40
C LEU A 317 -1.78 -29.33 0.28
N VAL A 318 -1.87 -29.69 1.57
CA VAL A 318 -0.75 -30.30 2.28
C VAL A 318 -0.38 -31.64 1.65
N ALA A 319 -1.37 -32.48 1.31
CA ALA A 319 -1.13 -33.75 0.63
C ALA A 319 -0.45 -33.56 -0.74
N ASP A 320 -0.86 -32.55 -1.52
CA ASP A 320 -0.21 -32.22 -2.80
C ASP A 320 1.24 -31.76 -2.60
N VAL A 321 1.51 -30.94 -1.59
CA VAL A 321 2.87 -30.48 -1.27
C VAL A 321 3.77 -31.65 -0.87
N VAL A 322 3.24 -32.59 -0.07
CA VAL A 322 3.96 -33.82 0.31
C VAL A 322 4.27 -34.68 -0.91
N LYS A 323 3.31 -34.79 -1.85
CA LYS A 323 3.50 -35.50 -3.10
C LYS A 323 4.56 -34.83 -3.99
N GLU A 324 4.52 -33.51 -4.16
CA GLU A 324 5.52 -32.77 -4.94
C GLU A 324 6.92 -32.85 -4.32
N ASP A 325 7.03 -32.77 -2.98
CA ASP A 325 8.30 -32.93 -2.25
C ASP A 325 8.91 -34.31 -2.44
N SER A 326 8.07 -35.35 -2.53
CA SER A 326 8.50 -36.73 -2.77
C SER A 326 9.12 -36.96 -4.15
N HIS A 327 8.98 -36.02 -5.07
CA HIS A 327 9.65 -36.05 -6.38
C HIS A 327 10.95 -35.25 -6.40
N ASN A 328 11.30 -34.54 -5.32
CA ASN A 328 12.42 -33.61 -5.28
C ASN A 328 13.38 -33.90 -4.12
N MET A 329 13.25 -33.21 -2.99
CA MET A 329 14.24 -33.23 -1.91
C MET A 329 13.85 -34.13 -0.72
N HIS A 330 12.59 -34.57 -0.68
CA HIS A 330 12.02 -35.44 0.36
C HIS A 330 12.14 -34.85 1.78
N TYR A 331 12.00 -33.52 1.94
CA TYR A 331 12.08 -32.88 3.25
C TYR A 331 11.03 -33.40 4.24
N VAL A 332 9.80 -33.66 3.78
CA VAL A 332 8.72 -34.13 4.65
C VAL A 332 8.90 -35.60 5.00
N GLN A 333 9.25 -36.43 4.02
CA GLN A 333 9.50 -37.86 4.25
C GLN A 333 10.69 -38.11 5.18
N LYS A 334 11.71 -37.26 5.12
CA LYS A 334 12.86 -37.28 6.05
C LYS A 334 12.53 -36.73 7.44
N GLY A 335 11.31 -36.24 7.68
CA GLY A 335 10.89 -35.63 8.94
C GLY A 335 11.55 -34.27 9.24
N LEU A 336 12.15 -33.61 8.24
CA LEU A 336 12.78 -32.30 8.41
C LEU A 336 11.75 -31.17 8.46
N ILE A 337 10.60 -31.37 7.80
CA ILE A 337 9.44 -30.49 7.82
C ILE A 337 8.22 -31.35 8.16
N SER A 338 7.52 -31.05 9.24
CA SER A 338 6.31 -31.79 9.63
C SER A 338 5.10 -31.34 8.81
N GLN A 339 4.15 -32.27 8.57
CA GLN A 339 2.89 -31.94 7.90
C GLN A 339 2.06 -30.93 8.71
N ASP A 340 2.07 -31.03 10.04
CA ASP A 340 1.42 -30.08 10.94
C ASP A 340 1.96 -28.65 10.76
N PHE A 341 3.27 -28.49 10.51
CA PHE A 341 3.83 -27.18 10.20
C PHE A 341 3.32 -26.64 8.87
N LEU A 342 3.22 -27.49 7.84
CA LEU A 342 2.64 -27.10 6.54
C LEU A 342 1.17 -26.67 6.69
N ARG A 343 0.38 -27.38 7.50
CA ARG A 343 -0.99 -27.00 7.84
C ARG A 343 -1.06 -25.61 8.49
N LEU A 344 -0.19 -25.32 9.45
CA LEU A 344 -0.10 -23.98 10.06
C LEU A 344 0.32 -22.89 9.06
N VAL A 345 1.19 -23.22 8.10
CA VAL A 345 1.60 -22.29 7.04
C VAL A 345 0.43 -21.94 6.13
N VAL A 346 -0.34 -22.93 5.67
CA VAL A 346 -1.50 -22.67 4.81
C VAL A 346 -2.63 -21.95 5.55
N GLU A 347 -2.85 -22.25 6.82
CA GLU A 347 -3.82 -21.52 7.65
C GLU A 347 -3.41 -20.03 7.78
N ASP A 348 -2.12 -19.75 8.02
CA ASP A 348 -1.60 -18.38 8.05
C ASP A 348 -1.73 -17.67 6.69
N GLN A 349 -1.63 -18.41 5.58
CA GLN A 349 -1.84 -17.89 4.22
C GLN A 349 -3.32 -17.55 3.99
N LEU A 350 -4.24 -18.47 4.32
CA LEU A 350 -5.68 -18.27 4.22
C LEU A 350 -6.13 -17.00 4.97
N VAL A 351 -5.63 -16.81 6.20
CA VAL A 351 -5.92 -15.59 6.98
C VAL A 351 -5.46 -14.33 6.26
N ARG A 352 -4.29 -14.34 5.61
CA ARG A 352 -3.77 -13.19 4.84
C ARG A 352 -4.58 -12.97 3.56
N TYR A 353 -4.89 -14.03 2.82
CA TYR A 353 -5.65 -13.93 1.57
C TYR A 353 -7.03 -13.34 1.83
N ARG A 354 -7.76 -13.83 2.84
CA ARG A 354 -9.05 -13.22 3.21
C ARG A 354 -8.89 -11.77 3.64
N ALA A 355 -7.87 -11.44 4.45
CA ALA A 355 -7.65 -10.06 4.89
C ALA A 355 -7.36 -9.11 3.72
N ASP A 356 -6.68 -9.58 2.68
CA ASP A 356 -6.45 -8.82 1.46
C ASP A 356 -7.71 -8.76 0.58
N TRP A 357 -8.42 -9.88 0.38
CA TRP A 357 -9.71 -9.95 -0.33
C TRP A 357 -10.77 -9.02 0.27
N ASN A 358 -10.92 -8.99 1.61
CA ASN A 358 -11.83 -8.11 2.34
C ASN A 358 -11.56 -6.62 2.10
N LYS A 359 -10.35 -6.23 1.68
CA LYS A 359 -10.04 -4.82 1.35
C LYS A 359 -10.60 -4.42 -0.01
N PHE A 360 -11.00 -5.37 -0.84
CA PHE A 360 -11.57 -5.13 -2.16
C PHE A 360 -13.07 -5.41 -2.22
N GLN A 361 -13.67 -5.80 -1.09
CA GLN A 361 -15.11 -5.92 -1.00
C GLN A 361 -15.76 -4.55 -0.82
N PRO A 362 -16.92 -4.31 -1.47
CA PRO A 362 -17.80 -3.18 -1.19
C PRO A 362 -18.07 -3.01 0.29
N LYS A 363 -18.00 -1.78 0.79
CA LYS A 363 -18.34 -1.42 2.16
C LYS A 363 -19.41 -0.35 2.17
N TRP A 364 -20.11 -0.23 3.29
CA TRP A 364 -20.95 0.92 3.54
C TRP A 364 -20.06 2.15 3.73
N ASP A 365 -20.25 3.16 2.89
CA ASP A 365 -19.60 4.46 3.02
C ASP A 365 -20.47 5.34 3.92
N GLU A 366 -20.00 5.58 5.15
CA GLU A 366 -20.70 6.41 6.13
C GLU A 366 -20.74 7.90 5.72
N GLU A 367 -19.75 8.39 4.97
CA GLU A 367 -19.65 9.80 4.57
C GLU A 367 -20.64 10.11 3.45
N ASN A 368 -20.75 9.22 2.48
CA ASN A 368 -21.65 9.38 1.34
C ASN A 368 -23.03 8.72 1.55
N GLY A 369 -23.20 7.92 2.60
CA GLY A 369 -24.46 7.29 2.96
C GLY A 369 -24.96 6.24 1.95
N HIS A 370 -24.06 5.58 1.23
CA HIS A 370 -24.38 4.51 0.28
C HIS A 370 -23.43 3.32 0.40
N MET A 371 -23.81 2.17 -0.18
CA MET A 371 -22.87 1.07 -0.40
C MET A 371 -21.88 1.47 -1.50
N GLU A 372 -20.59 1.35 -1.24
CA GLU A 372 -19.54 1.47 -2.26
C GLU A 372 -19.88 0.55 -3.45
N THR A 373 -19.65 1.04 -4.66
CA THR A 373 -19.69 0.20 -5.85
C THR A 373 -18.49 -0.74 -5.89
N THR A 374 -18.58 -1.80 -6.70
CA THR A 374 -17.45 -2.72 -6.90
C THR A 374 -16.21 -1.99 -7.45
N GLU A 375 -16.41 -0.99 -8.30
CA GLU A 375 -15.33 -0.19 -8.88
C GLU A 375 -14.62 0.67 -7.83
N GLU A 376 -15.38 1.32 -6.94
CA GLU A 376 -14.86 2.09 -5.81
C GLU A 376 -14.06 1.20 -4.84
N ALA A 377 -14.60 0.02 -4.52
CA ALA A 377 -13.91 -0.95 -3.66
C ALA A 377 -12.58 -1.42 -4.28
N ILE A 378 -12.54 -1.63 -5.60
CA ILE A 378 -11.31 -1.97 -6.33
C ILE A 378 -10.32 -0.79 -6.31
N ALA A 379 -10.79 0.44 -6.53
CA ALA A 379 -9.94 1.63 -6.48
C ALA A 379 -9.32 1.82 -5.08
N ARG A 380 -10.13 1.71 -4.03
CA ARG A 380 -9.68 1.74 -2.63
C ARG A 380 -8.65 0.64 -2.35
N GLY A 381 -8.92 -0.59 -2.78
CA GLY A 381 -8.00 -1.71 -2.64
C GLY A 381 -6.66 -1.49 -3.34
N LYS A 382 -6.66 -0.91 -4.55
CA LYS A 382 -5.44 -0.56 -5.31
C LYS A 382 -4.57 0.45 -4.54
N ILE A 383 -5.18 1.49 -3.95
CA ILE A 383 -4.48 2.48 -3.12
C ILE A 383 -3.84 1.80 -1.90
N ILE A 384 -4.56 0.91 -1.21
CA ILE A 384 -4.02 0.17 -0.06
C ILE A 384 -2.82 -0.71 -0.45
N LEU A 385 -2.89 -1.43 -1.58
CA LEU A 385 -1.77 -2.23 -2.08
C LEU A 385 -0.57 -1.37 -2.45
N PHE A 386 -0.81 -0.23 -3.10
CA PHE A 386 0.24 0.72 -3.44
C PHE A 386 0.97 1.22 -2.18
N ASN A 387 0.21 1.69 -1.19
CA ASN A 387 0.76 2.17 0.09
C ASN A 387 1.53 1.07 0.83
N ARG A 388 1.03 -0.17 0.83
CA ARG A 388 1.72 -1.33 1.39
C ARG A 388 3.05 -1.60 0.67
N ARG A 389 3.06 -1.54 -0.66
CA ARG A 389 4.27 -1.76 -1.48
C ARG A 389 5.31 -0.67 -1.23
N VAL A 390 4.89 0.59 -1.19
CA VAL A 390 5.77 1.73 -0.85
C VAL A 390 6.34 1.53 0.56
N SER A 391 5.51 1.26 1.55
CA SER A 391 5.94 1.01 2.93
C SER A 391 6.93 -0.16 3.04
N ALA A 392 6.66 -1.27 2.36
CA ALA A 392 7.54 -2.42 2.35
C ALA A 392 8.90 -2.12 1.69
N ARG A 393 8.91 -1.37 0.57
CA ARG A 393 10.15 -0.90 -0.06
C ARG A 393 10.96 -0.02 0.89
N THR A 394 10.33 0.93 1.56
CA THR A 394 10.98 1.80 2.54
C THR A 394 11.59 1.00 3.69
N VAL A 395 10.83 0.07 4.28
CA VAL A 395 11.32 -0.79 5.37
C VAL A 395 12.48 -1.66 4.90
N ASN A 396 12.39 -2.25 3.70
CA ASN A 396 13.48 -3.06 3.13
C ASN A 396 14.72 -2.21 2.84
N ALA A 397 14.56 -1.01 2.27
CA ALA A 397 15.66 -0.08 2.02
C ALA A 397 16.39 0.27 3.32
N GLN A 398 15.66 0.50 4.41
CA GLN A 398 16.23 0.75 5.74
C GLN A 398 16.98 -0.46 6.29
N HIS A 399 16.45 -1.67 6.15
CA HIS A 399 17.15 -2.89 6.56
C HIS A 399 18.44 -3.09 5.77
N MET A 400 18.39 -2.87 4.46
CA MET A 400 19.56 -2.97 3.59
C MET A 400 20.60 -1.90 3.95
N LYS A 401 20.17 -0.67 4.23
CA LYS A 401 21.03 0.41 4.71
C LYS A 401 21.70 0.05 6.04
N TYR A 402 20.92 -0.41 7.02
CA TYR A 402 21.45 -0.87 8.32
C TYR A 402 22.50 -1.96 8.13
N LYS A 403 22.17 -3.02 7.37
CA LYS A 403 23.08 -4.12 7.08
C LYS A 403 24.37 -3.61 6.44
N HIS A 404 24.26 -2.71 5.47
CA HIS A 404 25.42 -2.16 4.78
C HIS A 404 26.30 -1.30 5.69
N CYS A 405 25.71 -0.34 6.42
CA CYS A 405 26.42 0.47 7.40
C CYS A 405 27.12 -0.39 8.45
N ARG A 406 26.44 -1.42 8.96
CA ARG A 406 27.01 -2.37 9.93
C ARG A 406 28.20 -3.13 9.35
N THR A 407 28.08 -3.65 8.12
CA THR A 407 29.19 -4.30 7.40
C THR A 407 30.38 -3.35 7.23
N THR A 408 30.14 -2.10 6.82
CA THR A 408 31.21 -1.10 6.66
C THR A 408 31.92 -0.81 7.98
N VAL A 409 31.18 -0.58 9.06
CA VAL A 409 31.77 -0.32 10.39
C VAL A 409 32.57 -1.53 10.86
N THR A 410 32.03 -2.73 10.72
CA THR A 410 32.74 -3.97 11.09
C THR A 410 34.06 -4.13 10.31
N ALA A 411 34.02 -3.91 8.99
CA ALA A 411 35.23 -3.97 8.16
C ALA A 411 36.25 -2.89 8.54
N THR A 412 35.77 -1.69 8.90
CA THR A 412 36.63 -0.58 9.36
C THR A 412 37.32 -0.94 10.67
N ILE A 413 36.59 -1.52 11.64
CA ILE A 413 37.16 -2.02 12.91
C ILE A 413 38.26 -3.03 12.63
N THR A 414 38.02 -4.04 11.79
CA THR A 414 39.03 -5.07 11.47
C THR A 414 40.30 -4.46 10.86
N LEU A 415 40.16 -3.47 9.97
CA LEU A 415 41.33 -2.80 9.38
C LEU A 415 42.06 -1.95 10.42
N LYS A 416 41.34 -1.16 11.21
CA LYS A 416 41.91 -0.29 12.26
C LYS A 416 42.61 -1.10 13.36
N GLU A 417 42.06 -2.26 13.73
CA GLU A 417 42.68 -3.21 14.65
C GLU A 417 44.01 -3.74 14.11
N SER A 418 44.07 -4.09 12.82
CA SER A 418 45.31 -4.55 12.19
C SER A 418 46.38 -3.47 12.09
N GLU A 419 45.98 -2.20 12.09
CA GLU A 419 46.86 -1.03 12.01
C GLU A 419 47.23 -0.45 13.38
N GLY A 420 46.59 -0.91 14.46
CA GLY A 420 46.80 -0.38 15.81
C GLY A 420 46.38 1.09 15.93
N ALA A 421 45.31 1.49 15.23
CA ALA A 421 44.89 2.88 15.16
C ALA A 421 44.22 3.37 16.46
N ASP A 422 44.54 4.60 16.86
CA ASP A 422 44.05 5.22 18.11
C ASP A 422 42.51 5.41 18.13
N ASP A 423 41.87 5.54 16.96
CA ASP A 423 40.43 5.76 16.82
C ASP A 423 39.58 4.46 16.81
N LEU A 424 40.21 3.29 16.96
CA LEU A 424 39.54 1.99 17.05
C LEU A 424 38.38 1.96 18.06
N PRO A 425 38.54 2.45 19.32
CA PRO A 425 37.44 2.43 20.31
C PRO A 425 36.23 3.27 19.89
N THR A 426 36.43 4.30 19.08
CA THR A 426 35.35 5.13 18.55
C THR A 426 34.52 4.33 17.54
N TRP A 427 35.16 3.58 16.64
CA TRP A 427 34.47 2.73 15.67
C TRP A 427 33.70 1.59 16.34
N GLU A 428 34.23 1.00 17.41
CA GLU A 428 33.51 0.00 18.23
C GLU A 428 32.23 0.58 18.84
N ARG A 429 32.30 1.79 19.40
CA ARG A 429 31.11 2.49 19.91
C ARG A 429 30.11 2.83 18.80
N LEU A 430 30.56 3.16 17.59
CA LEU A 430 29.67 3.36 16.44
C LEU A 430 28.94 2.07 16.06
N LEU A 431 29.59 0.90 16.19
CA LEU A 431 28.94 -0.39 15.96
C LEU A 431 27.87 -0.66 17.02
N GLU A 432 28.17 -0.41 18.30
CA GLU A 432 27.18 -0.53 19.39
C GLU A 432 25.98 0.41 19.18
N LEU A 433 26.24 1.66 18.74
CA LEU A 433 25.19 2.62 18.40
C LEU A 433 24.30 2.09 17.27
N LEU A 434 24.88 1.54 16.20
CA LEU A 434 24.13 0.94 15.10
C LEU A 434 23.29 -0.24 15.57
N ASP A 435 23.83 -1.11 16.43
CA ASP A 435 23.12 -2.28 16.94
C ASP A 435 21.96 -1.90 17.89
N LEU A 436 22.11 -0.83 18.68
CA LEU A 436 21.01 -0.25 19.46
C LEU A 436 19.92 0.34 18.56
N LEU A 437 20.30 1.10 17.52
CA LEU A 437 19.36 1.75 16.61
C LEU A 437 18.63 0.73 15.69
N GLY A 438 19.34 -0.30 15.25
CA GLY A 438 18.88 -1.28 14.26
C GLY A 438 18.42 -0.65 12.93
N ALA A 439 17.65 -1.42 12.15
CA ALA A 439 16.97 -0.90 10.95
C ALA A 439 15.91 0.17 11.28
N GLY A 440 15.44 0.19 12.53
CA GLY A 440 14.54 1.20 13.10
C GLY A 440 15.11 2.61 13.06
N GLY A 441 16.39 2.72 13.41
CA GLY A 441 17.12 3.98 13.47
C GLY A 441 17.88 4.31 12.19
N MET A 442 17.52 3.76 11.04
CA MET A 442 18.04 4.25 9.75
C MET A 442 17.14 5.36 9.22
N SER A 443 17.74 6.38 8.59
CA SER A 443 16.98 7.46 7.97
C SER A 443 16.10 6.94 6.82
N GLU A 444 14.93 7.54 6.66
CA GLU A 444 14.07 7.30 5.50
C GLU A 444 14.64 8.04 4.28
N GLU A 445 14.77 7.32 3.17
CA GLU A 445 15.24 7.84 1.89
C GLU A 445 14.11 7.76 0.89
N GLU A 446 13.80 8.88 0.23
CA GLU A 446 12.83 8.96 -0.85
C GLU A 446 13.56 9.17 -2.18
N GLU A 447 13.21 8.39 -3.19
CA GLU A 447 13.79 8.54 -4.52
C GLU A 447 13.28 9.84 -5.15
N SER A 448 14.23 10.64 -5.63
CA SER A 448 13.96 11.89 -6.32
C SER A 448 14.85 11.99 -7.57
N TYR A 449 14.62 13.02 -8.37
CA TYR A 449 15.44 13.34 -9.52
C TYR A 449 15.89 14.78 -9.40
N SER A 450 17.20 14.99 -9.39
CA SER A 450 17.82 16.30 -9.46
C SER A 450 18.36 16.54 -10.87
N LEU A 451 18.29 17.78 -11.36
CA LEU A 451 18.96 18.16 -12.60
C LEU A 451 20.42 18.47 -12.27
N ASP A 452 21.34 17.62 -12.71
CA ASP A 452 22.77 17.87 -12.68
C ASP A 452 23.23 18.20 -14.10
N ASN A 453 23.66 19.44 -14.34
CA ASN A 453 24.01 19.95 -15.67
C ASN A 453 22.93 19.70 -16.74
N GLY A 454 21.66 19.88 -16.39
CA GLY A 454 20.51 19.66 -17.27
C GLY A 454 20.13 18.18 -17.48
N THR A 455 20.91 17.24 -16.94
CA THR A 455 20.59 15.80 -16.99
C THR A 455 19.84 15.39 -15.73
N LYS A 456 18.73 14.65 -15.89
CA LYS A 456 18.02 14.06 -14.74
C LYS A 456 18.89 12.97 -14.12
N VAL A 457 19.47 13.26 -12.96
CA VAL A 457 20.22 12.30 -12.16
C VAL A 457 19.35 11.87 -10.99
N LYS A 458 19.20 10.55 -10.84
CA LYS A 458 18.53 9.96 -9.68
C LYS A 458 19.27 10.39 -8.41
N SER A 459 18.54 10.96 -7.46
CA SER A 459 19.03 11.38 -6.15
C SER A 459 18.15 10.79 -5.05
N TYR A 460 18.68 10.73 -3.84
CA TYR A 460 17.93 10.26 -2.67
C TYR A 460 17.77 11.40 -1.67
N ILE A 461 16.51 11.72 -1.36
CA ILE A 461 16.15 12.70 -0.35
C ILE A 461 16.13 12.01 1.01
N ILE A 462 17.03 12.41 1.90
CA ILE A 462 17.10 11.90 3.27
C ILE A 462 16.19 12.75 4.16
N LYS A 463 15.16 12.13 4.76
CA LYS A 463 14.27 12.77 5.73
C LYS A 463 14.87 12.75 7.14
N ILE A 464 14.54 13.78 7.94
CA ILE A 464 15.01 13.95 9.32
C ILE A 464 14.21 13.05 10.27
N CYS A 465 14.90 12.22 11.04
CA CYS A 465 14.28 11.47 12.15
C CYS A 465 14.13 12.38 13.37
N VAL A 466 12.98 13.02 13.52
CA VAL A 466 12.71 14.01 14.58
C VAL A 466 12.91 13.49 16.00
N TRP A 467 12.72 12.19 16.20
CA TRP A 467 12.88 11.56 17.50
C TRP A 467 14.33 11.35 17.90
N ARG A 468 15.28 11.42 16.96
CA ARG A 468 16.68 11.06 17.17
C ARG A 468 17.46 12.23 17.73
N GLU A 469 18.35 11.99 18.68
CA GLU A 469 19.26 13.02 19.19
C GLU A 469 20.10 13.61 18.04
N PRO A 470 20.15 14.94 17.85
CA PRO A 470 20.83 15.58 16.73
C PRO A 470 22.30 15.18 16.55
N LEU A 471 23.05 14.99 17.64
CA LEU A 471 24.46 14.55 17.57
C LEU A 471 24.64 13.18 16.89
N ILE A 472 23.63 12.30 16.96
CA ILE A 472 23.66 11.00 16.24
C ILE A 472 23.73 11.22 14.72
N VAL A 473 23.15 12.32 14.22
CA VAL A 473 23.15 12.62 12.78
C VAL A 473 24.58 12.79 12.26
N ASP A 474 25.47 13.38 13.05
CA ASP A 474 26.86 13.58 12.67
C ASP A 474 27.64 12.26 12.70
N TYR A 475 27.42 11.41 13.71
CA TYR A 475 27.99 10.05 13.74
C TYR A 475 27.52 9.20 12.55
N MET A 476 26.23 9.26 12.19
CA MET A 476 25.73 8.59 10.98
C MET A 476 26.34 9.15 9.69
N ARG A 477 26.68 10.45 9.66
CA ARG A 477 27.38 11.06 8.52
C ARG A 477 28.81 10.53 8.38
N ILE A 478 29.50 10.26 9.49
CA ILE A 478 30.81 9.61 9.48
C ILE A 478 30.72 8.22 8.84
N ILE A 479 29.75 7.42 9.28
CA ILE A 479 29.51 6.07 8.74
C ILE A 479 29.15 6.14 7.25
N ASP A 480 28.27 7.06 6.85
CA ASP A 480 27.90 7.27 5.44
C ASP A 480 29.11 7.63 4.58
N LYS A 481 30.01 8.51 5.07
CA LYS A 481 31.24 8.88 4.34
C LYS A 481 32.17 7.69 4.17
N GLN A 482 32.39 6.90 5.24
CA GLN A 482 33.22 5.69 5.15
C GLN A 482 32.62 4.69 4.17
N THR A 483 31.30 4.51 4.23
CA THR A 483 30.55 3.66 3.31
C THR A 483 30.79 4.06 1.85
N SER A 484 30.72 5.36 1.54
CA SER A 484 31.02 5.89 0.21
C SER A 484 32.46 5.63 -0.23
N ARG A 485 33.45 5.70 0.68
CA ARG A 485 34.85 5.38 0.37
C ARG A 485 35.03 3.91 0.01
N PHE A 486 34.44 3.00 0.78
CA PHE A 486 34.42 1.57 0.45
C PHE A 486 33.75 1.29 -0.90
N GLN A 487 32.62 1.95 -1.18
CA GLN A 487 31.93 1.80 -2.46
C GLN A 487 32.74 2.32 -3.64
N ALA A 488 33.51 3.40 -3.47
CA ALA A 488 34.37 3.96 -4.53
C ALA A 488 35.48 3.00 -4.98
N LEU A 489 35.86 2.04 -4.14
CA LEU A 489 36.85 0.99 -4.48
C LEU A 489 36.24 -0.13 -5.34
N HIS A 490 34.92 -0.26 -5.37
CA HIS A 490 34.25 -1.24 -6.20
C HIS A 490 33.99 -0.66 -7.60
N SER A 491 34.39 -1.40 -8.63
CA SER A 491 34.07 -1.07 -10.02
C SER A 491 32.56 -1.25 -10.26
N GLY A 492 31.81 -0.16 -10.15
CA GLY A 492 30.37 -0.16 -10.34
C GLY A 492 29.80 1.24 -10.59
N ASN A 493 28.48 1.32 -10.71
CA ASN A 493 27.80 2.61 -10.82
C ASN A 493 28.08 3.43 -9.56
N LYS A 494 28.49 4.69 -9.76
CA LYS A 494 28.68 5.63 -8.66
C LYS A 494 27.38 5.71 -7.84
N PRO A 495 27.46 5.74 -6.50
CA PRO A 495 26.27 5.88 -5.69
C PRO A 495 25.54 7.17 -6.05
N ALA A 496 24.22 7.09 -6.13
CA ALA A 496 23.38 8.26 -6.38
C ALA A 496 23.60 9.31 -5.29
N PRO A 497 23.64 10.61 -5.64
CA PRO A 497 23.79 11.68 -4.67
C PRO A 497 22.66 11.64 -3.63
N ARG A 498 23.03 11.88 -2.37
CA ARG A 498 22.12 11.92 -1.24
C ARG A 498 21.97 13.35 -0.74
N VAL A 499 20.76 13.89 -0.77
CA VAL A 499 20.44 15.26 -0.35
C VAL A 499 19.63 15.20 0.93
N ARG A 500 20.13 15.83 2.00
CA ARG A 500 19.35 15.98 3.24
C ARG A 500 18.42 17.17 3.09
N VAL A 501 17.15 16.98 3.39
CA VAL A 501 16.13 18.04 3.38
C VAL A 501 15.53 18.18 4.76
N GLU A 502 14.90 19.32 5.05
CA GLU A 502 14.22 19.58 6.32
C GLU A 502 12.91 18.78 6.51
N THR A 503 12.50 18.02 5.49
CA THR A 503 11.33 17.15 5.56
C THR A 503 11.49 16.12 6.68
N LYS A 504 10.54 16.15 7.62
CA LYS A 504 10.45 15.23 8.76
C LYS A 504 10.02 13.84 8.28
N ALA A 505 10.64 12.80 8.79
CA ALA A 505 10.21 11.42 8.59
C ALA A 505 8.95 11.14 9.43
N VAL A 506 8.00 10.38 8.89
CA VAL A 506 6.69 10.09 9.52
C VAL A 506 6.74 8.83 10.43
N ARG A 507 7.93 8.27 10.64
CA ARG A 507 8.10 6.96 11.26
C ARG A 507 8.05 7.01 12.80
N PRO A 508 7.43 6.01 13.46
CA PRO A 508 7.55 5.84 14.90
C PRO A 508 8.99 5.56 15.33
N ALA A 509 9.38 6.09 16.49
CA ALA A 509 10.69 5.85 17.08
C ALA A 509 10.84 4.37 17.51
N PRO A 510 12.06 3.78 17.44
CA PRO A 510 12.32 2.48 18.01
C PRO A 510 12.03 2.47 19.52
N LYS A 511 11.47 1.37 20.01
CA LYS A 511 11.17 1.19 21.44
C LYS A 511 12.42 0.73 22.18
N GLU A 512 12.44 0.94 23.50
CA GLU A 512 13.48 0.40 24.40
C GLU A 512 14.89 0.95 24.14
N LEU A 513 15.03 2.10 23.45
CA LEU A 513 16.33 2.77 23.35
C LEU A 513 16.68 3.51 24.64
N PRO A 514 17.98 3.69 24.93
CA PRO A 514 18.46 4.65 25.94
C PRO A 514 17.86 6.04 25.75
N ALA A 515 17.50 6.70 26.86
CA ALA A 515 16.95 8.06 26.85
C ALA A 515 17.82 9.06 26.07
N CYS A 516 19.15 8.93 26.18
CA CYS A 516 20.11 9.82 25.52
C CYS A 516 20.17 9.67 23.99
N LEU A 517 19.53 8.66 23.40
CA LEU A 517 19.45 8.52 21.94
C LEU A 517 18.23 9.20 21.33
N TYR A 518 17.30 9.66 22.16
CA TYR A 518 16.16 10.44 21.73
C TYR A 518 16.44 11.94 21.86
N SER A 519 15.88 12.73 20.96
CA SER A 519 15.84 14.18 21.10
C SER A 519 15.07 14.57 22.34
N SER A 520 15.70 15.36 23.22
CA SER A 520 15.07 15.86 24.44
C SER A 520 13.79 16.67 24.19
N GLU A 521 13.78 17.51 23.15
CA GLU A 521 12.61 18.29 22.74
C GLU A 521 11.47 17.37 22.28
N TRP A 522 11.82 16.33 21.51
CA TRP A 522 10.84 15.38 21.03
C TRP A 522 10.23 14.56 22.17
N ILE A 523 11.04 14.04 23.10
CA ILE A 523 10.52 13.35 24.29
C ILE A 523 9.60 14.26 25.11
N ALA A 524 9.99 15.52 25.32
CA ALA A 524 9.19 16.48 26.07
C ALA A 524 7.83 16.77 25.40
N SER A 525 7.72 16.61 24.09
CA SER A 525 6.49 16.78 23.33
C SER A 525 5.53 15.57 23.39
N LEU A 526 5.99 14.41 23.87
CA LEU A 526 5.17 13.20 23.91
C LEU A 526 4.17 13.21 25.06
N SER A 527 3.01 12.58 24.83
CA SER A 527 2.06 12.30 25.92
C SER A 527 2.63 11.26 26.90
N SER A 528 2.09 11.23 28.13
CA SER A 528 2.48 10.22 29.13
C SER A 528 2.17 8.78 28.67
N ALA A 529 1.14 8.59 27.84
CA ALA A 529 0.79 7.31 27.25
C ALA A 529 1.82 6.86 26.21
N ASP A 530 2.23 7.77 25.30
CA ASP A 530 3.22 7.48 24.26
C ASP A 530 4.60 7.19 24.88
N LEU A 531 4.99 7.95 25.91
CA LEU A 531 6.22 7.72 26.65
C LEU A 531 6.25 6.33 27.32
N LYS A 532 5.10 5.90 27.87
CA LYS A 532 4.95 4.56 28.45
C LYS A 532 5.02 3.46 27.38
N GLU A 533 4.48 3.71 26.19
CA GLU A 533 4.55 2.77 25.07
C GLU A 533 5.98 2.64 24.51
N LEU A 534 6.75 3.73 24.51
CA LEU A 534 8.13 3.77 24.04
C LEU A 534 9.07 2.91 24.89
N LYS A 535 8.73 2.72 26.17
CA LYS A 535 9.50 1.94 27.16
C LYS A 535 10.97 2.35 27.20
N VAL A 536 11.23 3.64 27.37
CA VAL A 536 12.60 4.19 27.38
C VAL A 536 13.50 3.40 28.33
N SER A 537 14.64 2.95 27.82
CA SER A 537 15.60 2.15 28.59
C SER A 537 16.38 3.04 29.56
N LYS A 538 16.62 2.51 30.76
CA LYS A 538 17.48 3.14 31.79
C LYS A 538 18.97 2.99 31.49
N LYS A 539 19.35 2.19 30.48
CA LYS A 539 20.75 2.04 30.09
C LYS A 539 21.28 3.39 29.60
N VAL A 540 22.49 3.73 30.02
CA VAL A 540 23.20 4.91 29.53
C VAL A 540 24.14 4.46 28.41
N PHE A 541 24.11 5.16 27.28
CA PHE A 541 25.05 4.89 26.19
C PHE A 541 26.31 5.74 26.39
N ALA A 542 27.44 5.07 26.67
CA ALA A 542 28.66 5.70 27.18
C ALA A 542 29.21 6.82 26.26
N LEU A 543 29.11 6.65 24.94
CA LEU A 543 29.57 7.66 23.96
C LEU A 543 28.90 9.02 24.19
N PHE A 544 27.61 9.03 24.52
CA PHE A 544 26.83 10.25 24.69
C PHE A 544 26.91 10.85 26.09
N PHE A 545 27.16 10.02 27.10
CA PHE A 545 27.40 10.49 28.45
C PHE A 545 28.61 11.43 28.50
N ALA A 546 29.68 11.02 27.82
CA ALA A 546 30.90 11.79 27.63
C ALA A 546 30.68 13.12 26.89
N ALA A 547 29.97 13.08 25.75
CA ALA A 547 29.81 14.24 24.88
C ALA A 547 28.81 15.29 25.41
N THR A 548 27.77 14.87 26.14
CA THR A 548 26.66 15.77 26.51
C THR A 548 26.65 16.21 27.97
N GLY A 549 27.37 15.52 28.86
CA GLY A 549 27.35 15.81 30.30
C GLY A 549 25.95 15.75 30.96
N ARG A 550 24.92 15.26 30.25
CA ARG A 550 23.54 15.18 30.73
C ARG A 550 23.40 13.95 31.63
N MET A 551 23.34 14.16 32.94
CA MET A 551 22.92 13.10 33.86
C MET A 551 21.46 12.74 33.59
N ALA A 552 21.18 11.43 33.42
CA ALA A 552 19.82 10.92 33.40
C ALA A 552 19.17 11.21 34.77
N LYS A 553 18.29 12.21 34.82
CA LYS A 553 17.41 12.43 35.97
C LYS A 553 16.15 11.58 35.86
#